data_AF-A0A5B8LII3-F1
#
_entry.id   AF-A0A5B8LII3-F1
#
_cell.length_a   1.000
_cell.length_b   1.000
_cell.length_c   1.000
_cell.angle_alpha   90.00
_cell.angle_beta   90.00
_cell.angle_gamma   90.00
#
_symmetry.space_group_name_H-M   'P 1'
#
loop_
_entity.id
_entity.type
_entity.pdbx_description
1 polymer ?
#
loop_
_entity_poly.entity_id
_entity_poly.type
_entity_poly.pdbx_seq_one_letter_code
_entity_poly.pdbx_strand_id
1 'polypeptide(L)'
;MLRVIHPEQGALGMANVILKSALVLIGCLIAGDIAGVLFLVFVEVLPFELFSTPLTYVVWFVFGIFVGLSAYGVAGEWSSPKRDGGDWFALPQAKQTGWVIVATQTVVLVALGYAFHRLYWSQGVAGEYYVPDSAPHSITYAVAVLGAVIAARSMFTPTPTEI
;
A
#
# COMPACT_ATOMS: atom_id res chain seq x y z
N MET A 1 15.48 37.54 11.37
CA MET A 1 15.49 36.35 12.24
C MET A 1 15.92 35.15 11.41
N LEU A 2 17.14 34.64 11.61
CA LEU A 2 17.64 33.42 10.96
C LEU A 2 17.02 32.22 11.68
N ARG A 3 16.16 31.47 10.98
CA ARG A 3 15.62 30.21 11.48
C ARG A 3 16.76 29.20 11.49
N VAL A 4 17.27 28.87 12.67
CA VAL A 4 18.23 27.76 12.84
C VAL A 4 17.47 26.48 12.50
N ILE A 5 17.66 25.98 11.27
CA ILE A 5 17.13 24.69 10.85
C ILE A 5 18.05 23.65 11.49
N HIS A 6 17.59 23.01 12.56
CA HIS A 6 18.29 21.86 13.13
C HIS A 6 18.10 20.67 12.16
N PRO A 7 19.12 20.23 11.41
CA PRO A 7 18.99 19.17 10.42
C PRO A 7 18.58 17.83 11.05
N GLU A 8 18.90 17.64 12.34
CA GLU A 8 18.52 16.45 13.12
C GLU A 8 17.00 16.28 13.26
N GLN A 9 16.24 17.38 13.32
CA GLN A 9 14.77 17.33 13.38
C GLN A 9 14.15 16.88 12.06
N GLY A 10 14.80 17.19 10.92
CA GLY A 10 14.34 16.75 9.59
C GLY A 10 14.62 15.28 9.32
N ALA A 11 15.80 14.78 9.70
CA ALA A 11 16.19 13.39 9.50
C ALA A 11 15.35 12.42 10.34
N LEU A 12 15.13 12.75 11.61
CA LEU A 12 14.28 11.95 12.52
C LEU A 12 12.82 11.94 12.05
N GLY A 13 12.32 13.07 11.53
CA GLY A 13 10.98 13.15 10.95
C GLY A 13 10.81 12.22 9.74
N MET A 14 11.77 12.23 8.83
CA MET A 14 11.71 11.42 7.61
C MET A 14 11.86 9.92 7.88
N ALA A 15 12.75 9.52 8.79
CA ALA A 15 12.87 8.13 9.22
C ALA A 15 11.55 7.59 9.82
N ASN A 16 10.85 8.42 10.59
CA ASN A 16 9.55 8.07 11.16
C ASN A 16 8.48 7.86 10.07
N VAL A 17 8.43 8.74 9.07
CA VAL A 17 7.52 8.59 7.91
C VAL A 17 7.78 7.27 7.19
N ILE A 18 9.05 6.95 6.92
CA ILE A 18 9.45 5.71 6.25
C ILE A 18 8.98 4.49 7.06
N LEU A 19 9.33 4.43 8.35
CA LEU A 19 8.98 3.30 9.21
C LEU A 19 7.46 3.11 9.30
N LYS A 20 6.71 4.18 9.57
CA LYS A 20 5.25 4.11 9.66
C LYS A 20 4.61 3.71 8.33
N SER A 21 5.10 4.25 7.21
CA SER A 21 4.60 3.89 5.88
C SER A 21 4.80 2.41 5.57
N ALA A 22 5.98 1.87 5.93
CA ALA A 22 6.27 0.45 5.75
C ALA A 22 5.36 -0.42 6.63
N LEU A 23 5.21 -0.08 7.92
CA LEU A 23 4.36 -0.82 8.85
C LEU A 23 2.88 -0.80 8.44
N VAL A 24 2.37 0.36 8.03
CA VAL A 24 1.00 0.50 7.53
C VAL A 24 0.79 -0.34 6.29
N LEU A 25 1.71 -0.27 5.32
CA LEU A 25 1.60 -1.08 4.11
C LEU A 25 1.57 -2.57 4.45
N ILE A 26 2.49 -3.05 5.28
CA ILE A 26 2.53 -4.47 5.68
C ILE A 26 1.20 -4.86 6.36
N GLY A 27 0.72 -4.04 7.30
CA GLY A 27 -0.55 -4.28 7.97
C GLY A 27 -1.74 -4.33 7.00
N CYS A 28 -1.82 -3.38 6.06
CA CYS A 28 -2.87 -3.35 5.04
C CYS A 28 -2.76 -4.53 4.07
N LEU A 29 -1.55 -4.95 3.69
CA LEU A 29 -1.33 -6.12 2.83
C LEU A 29 -1.85 -7.40 3.51
N ILE A 30 -1.51 -7.61 4.79
CA ILE A 30 -2.00 -8.75 5.59
C ILE A 30 -3.53 -8.71 5.72
N ALA A 31 -4.10 -7.54 6.02
CA ALA A 31 -5.54 -7.41 6.16
C ALA A 31 -6.27 -7.68 4.83
N GLY A 32 -5.74 -7.17 3.71
CA GLY A 32 -6.28 -7.41 2.38
C GLY A 32 -6.14 -8.86 1.93
N ASP A 33 -5.04 -9.52 2.30
CA ASP A 33 -4.82 -10.94 2.05
C ASP A 33 -5.86 -11.81 2.75
N ILE A 34 -6.03 -11.62 4.06
CA ILE A 34 -7.06 -12.30 4.86
C ILE A 34 -8.46 -12.05 4.27
N ALA A 35 -8.78 -10.80 3.93
CA ALA A 35 -10.08 -10.46 3.35
C ALA A 35 -10.31 -11.13 1.98
N GLY A 36 -9.29 -11.16 1.12
CA GLY A 36 -9.34 -11.81 -0.19
C GLY A 36 -9.53 -13.32 -0.07
N VAL A 37 -8.78 -13.98 0.82
CA VAL A 37 -8.94 -15.42 1.10
C VAL A 37 -10.35 -15.72 1.61
N LEU A 38 -10.83 -14.98 2.61
CA LEU A 38 -12.19 -15.18 3.15
C LEU A 38 -13.27 -14.98 2.08
N PHE A 39 -13.10 -13.99 1.20
CA PHE A 39 -14.02 -13.76 0.10
C PHE A 39 -14.02 -14.91 -0.92
N LEU A 40 -12.84 -15.39 -1.33
CA LEU A 40 -12.73 -16.51 -2.27
C LEU A 40 -13.31 -17.80 -1.68
N VAL A 41 -13.01 -18.10 -0.41
CA VAL A 41 -13.60 -19.24 0.30
C VAL A 41 -15.12 -19.13 0.37
N PHE A 42 -15.65 -17.93 0.65
CA PHE A 42 -17.09 -17.71 0.65
C PHE A 42 -17.71 -17.97 -0.73
N VAL A 43 -17.10 -17.48 -1.80
CA VAL A 43 -17.56 -17.70 -3.17
C VAL A 43 -17.48 -19.18 -3.56
N GLU A 44 -16.43 -19.89 -3.14
CA GLU A 44 -16.24 -21.33 -3.41
C GLU A 44 -17.31 -22.21 -2.73
N VAL A 45 -17.76 -21.83 -1.53
CA VAL A 45 -18.80 -22.56 -0.77
C VAL A 45 -20.20 -22.31 -1.30
N LEU A 46 -20.42 -21.22 -2.05
CA LEU A 46 -21.74 -20.92 -2.59
C LEU A 46 -22.13 -21.92 -3.70
N PRO A 47 -23.41 -22.34 -3.78
CA PRO A 47 -23.88 -23.31 -4.78
C PRO A 47 -23.96 -22.74 -6.21
N PHE A 48 -23.41 -21.55 -6.45
CA PHE A 48 -23.36 -20.92 -7.75
C PHE A 48 -21.99 -21.22 -8.34
N GLU A 49 -21.91 -21.84 -9.52
CA GLU A 49 -20.66 -22.13 -10.26
C GLU A 49 -19.97 -20.83 -10.75
N LEU A 50 -19.68 -19.91 -9.84
CA LEU A 50 -19.08 -18.61 -10.11
C LEU A 50 -17.56 -18.65 -10.06
N PHE A 51 -16.99 -19.71 -9.48
CA PHE A 51 -15.54 -19.83 -9.33
C PHE A 51 -14.87 -19.99 -10.69
N SER A 52 -14.07 -18.99 -11.06
CA SER A 52 -13.37 -18.95 -12.33
C SER A 52 -12.07 -18.17 -12.20
N THR A 53 -11.06 -18.51 -13.01
CA THR A 53 -9.76 -17.83 -12.99
C THR A 53 -9.88 -16.31 -13.16
N PRO A 54 -10.71 -15.76 -14.09
CA PRO A 54 -10.88 -14.31 -14.20
C PRO A 54 -11.43 -13.65 -12.94
N LEU A 55 -12.35 -14.32 -12.24
CA LEU A 55 -12.91 -13.80 -10.99
C LEU A 55 -11.82 -13.63 -9.94
N THR A 56 -10.92 -14.61 -9.80
CA THR A 56 -9.79 -14.54 -8.86
C THR A 56 -8.90 -13.33 -9.13
N TYR A 57 -8.56 -13.04 -10.39
CA TYR A 57 -7.80 -11.84 -10.74
C TYR A 57 -8.55 -10.55 -10.39
N VAL A 58 -9.85 -10.49 -10.66
CA VAL A 58 -10.68 -9.31 -10.34
C VAL A 58 -10.72 -9.07 -8.84
N VAL A 59 -10.91 -10.12 -8.05
CA VAL A 59 -10.94 -10.05 -6.58
C VAL A 59 -9.63 -9.46 -6.07
N TRP A 60 -8.49 -10.05 -6.43
CA TRP A 60 -7.19 -9.54 -5.98
C TRP A 60 -6.89 -8.15 -6.50
N PHE A 61 -7.26 -7.82 -7.74
CA PHE A 61 -7.10 -6.47 -8.27
C PHE A 61 -7.90 -5.44 -7.47
N VAL A 62 -9.17 -5.69 -7.18
CA VAL A 62 -10.05 -4.78 -6.44
C VAL A 62 -9.58 -4.63 -4.99
N PHE A 63 -9.27 -5.73 -4.31
CA PHE A 63 -8.69 -5.66 -2.96
C PHE A 63 -7.37 -4.88 -2.95
N GLY A 64 -6.52 -5.08 -3.96
CA GLY A 64 -5.27 -4.34 -4.12
C GLY A 64 -5.50 -2.84 -4.22
N ILE A 65 -6.52 -2.40 -4.96
CA ILE A 65 -6.88 -0.97 -5.02
C ILE A 65 -7.23 -0.44 -3.62
N PHE A 66 -8.16 -1.09 -2.91
CA PHE A 66 -8.58 -0.63 -1.58
C PHE A 66 -7.43 -0.62 -0.57
N VAL A 67 -6.56 -1.62 -0.63
CA VAL A 67 -5.36 -1.73 0.21
C VAL A 67 -4.40 -0.59 -0.09
N GLY A 68 -4.15 -0.26 -1.36
CA GLY A 68 -3.28 0.84 -1.74
C GLY A 68 -3.81 2.21 -1.31
N LEU A 69 -5.11 2.48 -1.52
CA LEU A 69 -5.76 3.71 -1.07
C LEU A 69 -5.67 3.85 0.47
N SER A 70 -6.00 2.77 1.19
CA SER A 70 -5.98 2.76 2.65
C SER A 70 -4.57 2.92 3.20
N ALA A 71 -3.59 2.21 2.62
CA ALA A 71 -2.21 2.28 3.05
C ALA A 71 -1.64 3.70 2.86
N TYR A 72 -1.98 4.39 1.76
CA TYR A 72 -1.56 5.76 1.54
C TYR A 72 -2.19 6.73 2.56
N GLY A 73 -3.51 6.67 2.72
CA GLY A 73 -4.24 7.56 3.63
C GLY A 73 -3.83 7.39 5.09
N VAL A 74 -3.76 6.15 5.58
CA VAL A 74 -3.38 5.83 6.96
C VAL A 74 -1.91 6.16 7.22
N ALA A 75 -1.01 5.90 6.27
CA ALA A 75 0.41 6.23 6.44
C ALA A 75 0.62 7.74 6.57
N GLY A 76 -0.06 8.54 5.76
CA GLY A 76 0.04 9.99 5.84
C GLY A 76 -0.60 10.55 7.12
N GLU A 77 -1.75 10.04 7.53
CA GLU A 77 -2.39 10.46 8.79
C GLU A 77 -1.52 10.12 10.00
N TRP A 78 -0.95 8.91 10.04
CA TRP A 78 -0.14 8.48 11.18
C TRP A 78 1.24 9.15 11.22
N SER A 79 1.77 9.56 10.08
CA SER A 79 3.10 10.18 9.97
C SER A 79 3.05 11.70 10.14
N SER A 80 1.89 12.31 9.96
CA SER A 80 1.72 13.76 10.05
C SER A 80 1.61 14.24 11.49
N PRO A 81 2.21 15.39 11.84
CA PRO A 81 2.00 16.00 13.15
C PRO A 81 0.53 16.42 13.25
N LYS A 82 -0.21 15.82 14.19
CA LYS A 82 -1.62 16.14 14.45
C LYS A 82 -1.76 17.63 14.75
N ARG A 83 -2.37 18.38 13.83
CA ARG A 83 -2.74 19.77 14.03
C ARG A 83 -4.27 19.81 14.07
N ASP A 84 -4.82 19.81 15.27
CA ASP A 84 -6.23 20.05 15.59
C ASP A 84 -7.25 19.58 14.53
N GLY A 85 -7.28 18.27 14.25
CA GLY A 85 -8.32 17.64 13.44
C GLY A 85 -8.33 18.00 11.95
N GLY A 86 -7.29 18.62 11.41
CA GLY A 86 -7.17 18.90 9.99
C GLY A 86 -6.63 17.71 9.18
N ASP A 87 -7.14 17.54 7.96
CA ASP A 87 -6.63 16.54 7.00
C ASP A 87 -5.14 16.74 6.74
N TRP A 88 -4.36 15.66 6.86
CA TRP A 88 -2.91 15.73 6.63
C TRP A 88 -2.53 16.22 5.22
N PHE A 89 -3.43 16.04 4.25
CA PHE A 89 -3.29 16.52 2.88
C PHE A 89 -3.16 18.04 2.77
N ALA A 90 -3.72 18.80 3.73
CA ALA A 90 -3.68 20.26 3.74
C ALA A 90 -2.38 20.82 4.33
N LEU A 91 -1.49 19.96 4.87
CA LEU A 91 -0.25 20.41 5.47
C LEU A 91 0.76 20.88 4.42
N PRO A 92 1.58 21.91 4.69
CA PRO A 92 2.59 22.40 3.75
C PRO A 92 3.59 21.33 3.29
N GLN A 93 3.80 20.29 4.11
CA GLN A 93 4.73 19.19 3.84
C GLN A 93 4.05 17.98 3.17
N ALA A 94 2.73 18.00 2.94
CA ALA A 94 1.96 16.86 2.42
C ALA A 94 2.51 16.33 1.10
N LYS A 95 2.96 17.22 0.20
CA LYS A 95 3.58 16.82 -1.08
C LYS A 95 4.86 16.01 -0.90
N GLN A 96 5.73 16.42 0.02
CA GLN A 96 6.98 15.72 0.30
C GLN A 96 6.70 14.38 1.00
N THR A 97 5.88 14.40 2.06
CA THR A 97 5.46 13.20 2.79
C THR A 97 4.81 12.18 1.85
N GLY A 98 3.91 12.63 0.97
CA GLY A 98 3.24 11.79 -0.01
C GLY A 98 4.22 11.07 -0.95
N TRP A 99 5.26 11.76 -1.43
CA TRP A 99 6.30 11.12 -2.26
C TRP A 99 7.16 10.13 -1.47
N VAL A 100 7.48 10.43 -0.22
CA VAL A 100 8.20 9.49 0.66
C VAL A 100 7.36 8.23 0.87
N ILE A 101 6.06 8.36 1.13
CA ILE A 101 5.14 7.22 1.27
C ILE A 101 5.16 6.36 -0.01
N VAL A 102 4.95 6.95 -1.18
CA VAL A 102 4.96 6.24 -2.47
C VAL A 102 6.29 5.50 -2.68
N ALA A 103 7.42 6.17 -2.46
CA ALA A 103 8.74 5.58 -2.64
C ALA A 103 8.99 4.42 -1.66
N THR A 104 8.67 4.61 -0.38
CA THR A 104 8.81 3.55 0.64
C THR A 104 7.95 2.35 0.31
N GLN A 105 6.68 2.56 -0.03
CA GLN A 105 5.76 1.47 -0.34
C GLN A 105 6.18 0.71 -1.60
N THR A 106 6.70 1.41 -2.61
CA THR A 106 7.30 0.77 -3.80
C THR A 106 8.46 -0.14 -3.42
N VAL A 107 9.40 0.35 -2.60
CA VAL A 107 10.56 -0.43 -2.16
C VAL A 107 10.13 -1.67 -1.37
N VAL A 108 9.15 -1.52 -0.47
CA VAL A 108 8.63 -2.65 0.32
C VAL A 108 7.96 -3.69 -0.58
N LEU A 109 7.12 -3.29 -1.54
CA LEU A 109 6.49 -4.23 -2.47
C LEU A 109 7.52 -4.98 -3.32
N VAL A 110 8.54 -4.30 -3.84
CA VAL A 110 9.63 -4.92 -4.61
C VAL A 110 10.43 -5.89 -3.73
N ALA A 111 10.76 -5.49 -2.49
CA ALA A 111 11.50 -6.33 -1.56
C ALA A 111 10.72 -7.60 -1.18
N LEU A 112 9.41 -7.47 -0.91
CA LEU A 112 8.54 -8.61 -0.64
C LEU A 112 8.43 -9.52 -1.86
N GLY A 113 8.21 -8.97 -3.06
CA GLY A 113 8.17 -9.76 -4.29
C GLY A 113 9.46 -10.53 -4.53
N TYR A 114 10.61 -9.91 -4.27
CA TYR A 114 11.91 -10.59 -4.34
C TYR A 114 12.04 -11.71 -3.29
N ALA A 115 11.62 -11.45 -2.05
CA ALA A 115 11.66 -12.44 -0.98
C ALA A 115 10.76 -13.65 -1.29
N PHE A 116 9.51 -13.43 -1.72
CA PHE A 116 8.60 -14.51 -2.10
C PHE A 116 9.08 -15.29 -3.31
N HIS A 117 9.67 -14.60 -4.30
CA HIS A 117 10.29 -15.27 -5.43
C HIS A 117 11.39 -16.23 -4.99
N ARG A 118 12.29 -15.77 -4.11
CA ARG A 118 13.44 -16.56 -3.62
C ARG A 118 13.04 -17.71 -2.69
N LEU A 119 12.04 -17.49 -1.86
CA LEU A 119 11.66 -18.43 -0.80
C LEU A 119 10.65 -19.48 -1.29
N TYR A 120 9.73 -19.11 -2.18
CA TYR A 120 8.59 -19.95 -2.56
C TYR A 120 8.49 -20.16 -4.07
N TRP A 121 8.32 -19.08 -4.85
CA TRP A 121 7.95 -19.23 -6.26
C TRP A 121 9.05 -19.88 -7.12
N SER A 122 10.33 -19.67 -6.78
CA SER A 122 11.44 -20.32 -7.48
C SER A 122 11.53 -21.82 -7.23
N GLN A 123 10.84 -22.34 -6.21
CA GLN A 123 10.84 -23.76 -5.85
C GLN A 123 9.66 -24.54 -6.48
N GLY A 124 8.84 -23.87 -7.30
CA GLY A 124 7.65 -24.48 -7.92
C GLY A 124 6.44 -24.57 -6.97
N VAL A 125 6.54 -24.01 -5.76
CA VAL A 125 5.39 -23.83 -4.86
C VAL A 125 4.61 -22.62 -5.38
N ALA A 126 3.66 -22.88 -6.29
CA ALA A 126 2.71 -21.90 -6.78
C ALA A 126 1.31 -22.36 -6.39
N GLY A 127 0.71 -21.72 -5.38
CA GLY A 127 -0.70 -21.90 -5.10
C GLY A 127 -1.53 -21.53 -6.33
N GLU A 128 -2.67 -22.19 -6.54
CA GLU A 128 -3.44 -21.98 -7.78
C GLU A 128 -4.09 -20.59 -7.84
N TYR A 129 -4.63 -20.08 -6.71
CA TYR A 129 -5.50 -18.88 -6.73
C TYR A 129 -5.29 -17.87 -5.57
N TYR A 130 -4.57 -18.26 -4.51
CA TYR A 130 -4.44 -17.46 -3.28
C TYR A 130 -3.13 -16.67 -3.25
N VAL A 131 -3.15 -15.45 -2.73
CA VAL A 131 -1.95 -14.65 -2.43
C VAL A 131 -1.43 -15.06 -1.03
N PRO A 132 -0.12 -15.01 -0.75
CA PRO A 132 1.00 -14.79 -1.68
C PRO A 132 1.47 -16.06 -2.43
N ASP A 133 0.77 -17.18 -2.27
CA ASP A 133 1.22 -18.47 -2.81
C ASP A 133 1.20 -18.51 -4.34
N SER A 134 0.27 -17.81 -4.98
CA SER A 134 0.15 -17.71 -6.43
C SER A 134 0.91 -16.48 -6.93
N ALA A 135 2.04 -16.70 -7.60
CA ALA A 135 2.85 -15.64 -8.19
C ALA A 135 2.06 -14.68 -9.09
N PRO A 136 1.24 -15.12 -10.08
CA PRO A 136 0.54 -14.18 -10.94
C PRO A 136 -0.49 -13.33 -10.20
N HIS A 137 -1.27 -13.92 -9.29
CA HIS A 137 -2.24 -13.16 -8.48
C HIS A 137 -1.56 -12.19 -7.52
N SER A 138 -0.42 -12.58 -6.95
CA SER A 138 0.40 -11.72 -6.08
C SER A 138 0.96 -10.52 -6.83
N ILE A 139 1.41 -10.72 -8.08
CA ILE A 139 1.86 -9.63 -8.95
C ILE A 139 0.69 -8.70 -9.28
N THR A 140 -0.48 -9.25 -9.66
CA THR A 140 -1.69 -8.43 -9.91
C THR A 140 -2.07 -7.60 -8.69
N TYR A 141 -2.10 -8.20 -7.51
CA TYR A 141 -2.38 -7.52 -6.25
C TYR A 141 -1.37 -6.41 -5.98
N ALA A 142 -0.06 -6.70 -6.08
CA ALA A 142 0.99 -5.72 -5.84
C ALA A 142 0.95 -4.53 -6.82
N VAL A 143 0.70 -4.80 -8.11
CA VAL A 143 0.55 -3.75 -9.13
C VAL A 143 -0.68 -2.89 -8.85
N ALA A 144 -1.80 -3.49 -8.44
CA ALA A 144 -3.01 -2.76 -8.08
C ALA A 144 -2.80 -1.87 -6.85
N VAL A 145 -2.15 -2.40 -5.81
CA VAL A 145 -1.75 -1.63 -4.61
C VAL A 145 -0.89 -0.43 -5.01
N LEU A 146 0.19 -0.66 -5.77
CA LEU A 146 1.09 0.41 -6.17
C LEU A 146 0.40 1.47 -7.04
N GLY A 147 -0.41 1.03 -8.01
CA GLY A 147 -1.21 1.93 -8.85
C GLY A 147 -2.15 2.80 -8.03
N ALA A 148 -2.85 2.22 -7.06
CA ALA A 148 -3.74 2.94 -6.16
C ALA A 148 -3.01 3.91 -5.24
N VAL A 149 -1.82 3.56 -4.73
CA VAL A 149 -0.97 4.46 -3.93
C VAL A 149 -0.54 5.68 -4.74
N ILE A 150 -0.11 5.48 -5.98
CA ILE A 150 0.29 6.57 -6.90
C ILE A 150 -0.93 7.44 -7.27
N ALA A 151 -2.08 6.81 -7.51
CA ALA A 151 -3.33 7.51 -7.78
C ALA A 151 -3.78 8.35 -6.57
N ALA A 152 -3.77 7.78 -5.37
CA ALA A 152 -4.10 8.46 -4.13
C ALA A 152 -3.25 9.71 -3.91
N ARG A 153 -1.94 9.62 -4.17
CA ARG A 153 -1.04 10.77 -4.12
C ARG A 153 -1.46 11.87 -5.08
N SER A 154 -1.91 11.52 -6.27
CA SER A 154 -2.34 12.49 -7.29
C SER A 154 -3.72 13.09 -6.98
N MET A 155 -4.61 12.33 -6.35
CA MET A 155 -5.96 12.74 -6.00
C MET A 155 -6.01 13.61 -4.74
N PHE A 156 -5.23 13.26 -3.72
CA PHE A 156 -5.40 13.84 -2.39
C PHE A 156 -4.38 14.92 -2.03
N THR A 157 -3.24 15.02 -2.73
CA THR A 157 -2.25 16.05 -2.39
C THR A 157 -2.45 17.31 -3.25
N PRO A 158 -2.80 18.46 -2.65
CA PRO A 158 -3.09 19.67 -3.42
C PRO A 158 -1.88 20.13 -4.24
N THR A 159 -2.14 20.52 -5.49
CA THR A 159 -1.20 21.25 -6.33
C THR A 159 -0.97 22.63 -5.70
N PRO A 160 0.28 23.13 -5.56
CA PRO A 160 0.48 24.50 -5.10
C PRO A 160 -0.21 25.43 -6.09
N THR A 161 -1.30 26.07 -5.67
CA THR A 161 -1.76 27.29 -6.33
C THR A 161 -0.64 28.31 -6.16
N GLU A 162 -0.09 28.78 -7.26
CA GLU A 162 0.86 29.90 -7.28
C GLU A 162 0.27 31.05 -6.44
N ILE A 163 0.98 31.42 -5.37
CA ILE A 163 0.74 32.65 -4.60
C ILE A 163 1.87 33.60 -4.96
#